data_AF-A0A1W9W771-F1
#
_entry.id   AF-A0A1W9W771-F1
#
_cell.length_a   1.000
_cell.length_b   1.000
_cell.length_c   1.000
_cell.angle_alpha   90.00
_cell.angle_beta   90.00
_cell.angle_gamma   90.00
#
_symmetry.space_group_name_H-M   'P 1'
#
loop_
_entity.id
_entity.type
_entity.pdbx_description
1 polymer ?
#
loop_
_entity_poly.entity_id
_entity_poly.type
_entity_poly.pdbx_seq_one_letter_code
_entity_poly.pdbx_strand_id
1 'polypeptide(L)'
;MATTSISHLHADHIGGLEWLAFSTFFNPMHKKPMLFIEEQTMLELWEQCLKGGLGRIEGKMMHLTDYFECHSLAKDGTFSWEGLQATLVKMPHVITGYSNHYSYGLLLKEDDGPSVFITTDTQFQLGQCH
;
A
#
# COMPACT_ATOMS: atom_id res chain seq x y z
N MET A 1 5.50 4.05 -15.15
CA MET A 1 6.43 3.80 -14.03
C MET A 1 5.87 2.63 -13.24
N ALA A 2 6.66 1.83 -12.53
CA ALA A 2 6.06 0.78 -11.70
C ALA A 2 5.26 1.44 -10.55
N THR A 3 4.00 1.06 -10.40
CA THR A 3 3.09 1.60 -9.39
C THR A 3 2.50 0.45 -8.59
N THR A 4 2.58 0.55 -7.27
CA THR A 4 2.06 -0.44 -6.34
C THR A 4 1.18 0.27 -5.31
N SER A 5 0.04 -0.34 -5.00
CA SER A 5 -0.77 0.02 -3.83
C SER A 5 -0.85 -1.15 -2.87
N ILE A 6 -0.85 -0.87 -1.56
CA ILE A 6 -0.85 -1.87 -0.51
C ILE A 6 -2.17 -1.85 0.25
N SER A 7 -2.81 -3.03 0.33
CA SER A 7 -4.08 -3.22 1.00
C SER A 7 -3.92 -3.28 2.52
N HIS A 8 -2.95 -4.06 3.01
CA HIS A 8 -2.59 -4.24 4.42
C HIS A 8 -1.25 -4.97 4.55
N LEU A 9 -0.80 -5.22 5.78
CA LEU A 9 0.57 -5.63 6.09
C LEU A 9 0.83 -7.13 6.24
N HIS A 10 -0.10 -7.99 5.80
CA HIS A 10 0.18 -9.42 5.77
C HIS A 10 1.24 -9.76 4.71
N ALA A 11 2.10 -10.73 5.00
CA ALA A 11 3.26 -11.06 4.18
C ALA A 11 2.90 -11.53 2.76
N ASP A 12 1.73 -12.11 2.56
CA ASP A 12 1.21 -12.48 1.23
C ASP A 12 0.81 -11.26 0.37
N HIS A 13 0.67 -10.07 0.97
CA HIS A 13 0.40 -8.81 0.26
C HIS A 13 1.63 -7.92 0.12
N ILE A 14 2.58 -7.99 1.07
CA ILE A 14 3.77 -7.11 1.09
C ILE A 14 5.11 -7.83 0.89
N GLY A 15 5.13 -9.17 0.85
CA GLY A 15 6.37 -9.95 0.86
C GLY A 15 7.28 -9.73 -0.35
N GLY A 16 6.72 -9.28 -1.49
CA GLY A 16 7.49 -8.93 -2.68
C GLY A 16 8.18 -7.55 -2.62
N LEU A 17 7.87 -6.71 -1.63
CA LEU A 17 8.37 -5.33 -1.59
C LEU A 17 9.87 -5.24 -1.35
N GLU A 18 10.46 -6.14 -0.56
CA GLU A 18 11.91 -6.15 -0.33
C GLU A 18 12.67 -6.43 -1.64
N TRP A 19 12.21 -7.42 -2.40
CA TRP A 19 12.76 -7.73 -3.71
C TRP A 19 12.57 -6.56 -4.70
N LEU A 20 11.40 -5.93 -4.71
CA LEU A 20 11.12 -4.77 -5.56
C LEU A 20 12.02 -3.57 -5.21
N ALA A 21 12.26 -3.33 -3.93
CA ALA A 21 13.13 -2.27 -3.44
C ALA A 21 14.58 -2.46 -3.93
N PHE A 22 15.17 -3.64 -3.72
CA PHE A 22 16.54 -3.90 -4.13
C PHE A 22 16.73 -4.02 -5.65
N SER A 23 15.80 -4.67 -6.35
CA SER A 23 15.88 -4.84 -7.80
C SER A 23 15.84 -3.52 -8.56
N THR A 24 15.19 -2.50 -7.99
CA THR A 24 15.10 -1.15 -8.57
C THR A 24 16.21 -0.23 -8.06
N PHE A 25 16.53 -0.26 -6.77
CA PHE A 25 17.54 0.63 -6.17
C PHE A 25 18.96 0.39 -6.70
N PHE A 26 19.36 -0.88 -6.85
CA PHE A 26 20.71 -1.21 -7.33
C PHE A 26 20.83 -1.26 -8.86
N ASN A 27 19.73 -1.05 -9.59
CA ASN A 27 19.73 -1.02 -11.04
C ASN A 27 19.48 0.41 -11.55
N PRO A 28 20.50 1.10 -12.09
CA PRO A 28 20.38 2.48 -12.54
C PRO A 28 19.42 2.66 -13.74
N MET A 29 19.04 1.56 -14.43
CA MET A 29 18.06 1.60 -15.51
C MET A 29 16.62 1.70 -15.01
N HIS A 30 16.39 1.48 -13.71
CA HIS A 30 15.06 1.54 -13.11
C HIS A 30 14.87 2.83 -12.33
N LYS A 31 13.64 3.35 -12.38
CA LYS A 31 13.20 4.43 -11.50
C LYS A 31 12.62 3.84 -10.21
N LYS A 32 12.61 4.64 -9.14
CA LYS A 32 11.89 4.28 -7.91
C LYS A 32 10.43 3.95 -8.23
N PRO A 33 9.88 2.82 -7.75
CA PRO A 33 8.47 2.54 -7.87
C PRO A 33 7.64 3.52 -7.04
N MET A 34 6.45 3.84 -7.51
CA MET A 34 5.46 4.59 -6.73
C MET A 34 4.75 3.66 -5.76
N LEU A 35 4.66 4.08 -4.50
CA LEU A 35 4.01 3.31 -3.44
C LEU A 35 2.86 4.12 -2.85
N PHE A 36 1.62 3.70 -3.12
CA PHE A 36 0.40 4.30 -2.59
C PHE A 36 -0.17 3.47 -1.44
N ILE A 37 -0.29 4.06 -0.26
CA ILE A 37 -0.74 3.34 0.93
C ILE A 37 -1.32 4.33 1.95
N GLU A 38 -2.25 3.87 2.78
CA GLU A 38 -2.78 4.70 3.85
C GLU A 38 -1.68 5.11 4.85
N GLU A 39 -1.77 6.33 5.37
CA GLU A 39 -0.71 7.01 6.14
C GLU A 39 -0.20 6.18 7.32
N GLN A 40 -1.09 5.70 8.20
CA GLN A 40 -0.68 4.91 9.37
C GLN A 40 -0.08 3.57 8.93
N THR A 41 -0.66 2.95 7.91
CA THR A 41 -0.21 1.69 7.33
C THR A 41 1.19 1.83 6.72
N MET A 42 1.53 3.00 6.14
CA MET A 42 2.88 3.29 5.64
C MET A 42 3.95 3.29 6.74
N LEU A 43 3.63 3.91 7.87
CA LEU A 43 4.55 3.99 9.01
C LEU A 43 4.82 2.58 9.56
N GLU A 44 3.77 1.80 9.74
CA GLU A 44 3.86 0.41 10.20
C GLU A 44 4.58 -0.49 9.20
N LEU A 45 4.32 -0.34 7.88
CA LEU A 45 5.02 -1.07 6.82
C LEU A 45 6.53 -0.92 6.97
N TRP A 46 7.00 0.31 7.18
CA TRP A 46 8.42 0.54 7.36
C TRP A 46 8.91 -0.05 8.69
N GLU A 47 8.35 0.39 9.81
CA GLU A 47 8.90 0.10 11.13
C GLU A 47 8.79 -1.36 11.55
N GLN A 48 7.73 -2.06 11.12
CA GLN A 48 7.43 -3.42 11.57
C GLN A 48 7.73 -4.50 10.54
N CYS A 49 7.75 -4.16 9.24
CA CYS A 49 7.88 -5.17 8.18
C CYS A 49 9.20 -5.06 7.42
N LEU A 50 9.54 -3.88 6.88
CA LEU A 50 10.63 -3.77 5.91
C LEU A 50 11.96 -3.29 6.49
N LYS A 51 11.96 -2.51 7.58
CA LYS A 51 13.18 -1.90 8.14
C LYS A 51 14.22 -2.91 8.59
N GLY A 52 13.81 -4.13 8.95
CA GLY A 52 14.74 -5.21 9.31
C GLY A 52 15.67 -5.61 8.16
N GLY A 53 15.13 -5.76 6.95
CA GLY A 53 15.89 -6.12 5.75
C GLY A 53 16.45 -4.93 4.98
N LEU A 54 15.70 -3.83 4.94
CA LEU A 54 16.02 -2.66 4.09
C LEU A 54 16.66 -1.49 4.83
N GLY A 55 16.67 -1.48 6.17
CA GLY A 55 17.04 -0.32 6.98
C GLY A 55 18.51 0.09 6.93
N ARG A 56 19.38 -0.76 6.35
CA ARG A 56 20.82 -0.54 6.31
C ARG A 56 21.41 -1.08 5.02
N ILE A 57 22.28 -0.27 4.41
CA ILE A 57 23.26 -0.71 3.43
C ILE A 57 24.65 -0.26 3.91
N GLU A 58 25.71 -0.72 3.27
CA GLU A 58 27.07 -0.32 3.64
C GLU A 58 27.20 1.21 3.67
N GLY A 59 27.57 1.75 4.83
CA GLY A 59 27.79 3.19 5.03
C GLY A 59 26.54 4.07 5.09
N LYS A 60 25.31 3.53 5.00
CA LYS A 60 24.08 4.36 5.02
C LYS A 60 22.91 3.71 5.77
N MET A 61 22.29 4.52 6.64
CA MET A 61 20.96 4.23 7.20
C MET A 61 19.91 4.61 6.15
N MET A 62 18.97 3.70 5.91
CA MET A 62 17.99 3.83 4.85
C MET A 62 16.60 4.10 5.41
N HIS A 63 15.75 4.68 4.58
CA HIS A 63 14.33 4.90 4.82
C HIS A 63 13.50 4.33 3.66
N LEU A 64 12.19 4.17 3.88
CA LEU A 64 11.28 3.71 2.82
C LEU A 64 11.37 4.58 1.56
N THR A 65 11.53 5.90 1.74
CA THR A 65 11.67 6.90 0.66
C THR A 65 12.98 6.81 -0.11
N ASP A 66 13.99 6.08 0.38
CA ASP A 66 15.19 5.78 -0.40
C ASP A 66 14.90 4.78 -1.53
N TYR A 67 13.95 3.87 -1.32
CA TYR A 67 13.59 2.81 -2.28
C TYR A 67 12.36 3.15 -3.12
N PHE A 68 11.38 3.84 -2.52
CA PHE A 68 10.09 4.11 -3.13
C PHE A 68 9.79 5.60 -3.22
N GLU A 69 9.07 6.00 -4.26
CA GLU A 69 8.36 7.27 -4.29
C GLU A 69 7.06 7.10 -3.48
N CYS A 70 7.09 7.54 -2.22
CA CYS A 70 6.01 7.27 -1.26
C CYS A 70 4.88 8.30 -1.40
N HIS A 71 3.66 7.81 -1.58
CA HIS A 71 2.42 8.58 -1.65
C HIS A 71 1.49 8.12 -0.52
N SER A 72 1.58 8.79 0.63
CA SER A 72 0.72 8.53 1.77
C SER A 72 -0.67 9.12 1.56
N LEU A 73 -1.71 8.33 1.81
CA LEU A 73 -3.09 8.72 1.59
C LEU A 73 -3.86 8.75 2.92
N ALA A 74 -4.85 9.62 3.02
CA ALA A 74 -5.88 9.53 4.06
C ALA A 74 -6.70 8.23 3.90
N LYS A 75 -7.55 7.90 4.89
CA LYS A 75 -8.32 6.64 4.92
C LYS A 75 -9.28 6.43 3.74
N ASP A 76 -9.73 7.52 3.14
CA ASP A 76 -10.55 7.63 1.93
C ASP A 76 -9.82 8.40 0.83
N GLY A 77 -8.49 8.45 0.94
CA GLY A 77 -7.62 9.18 0.03
C GLY A 77 -7.71 8.66 -1.40
N THR A 78 -7.45 9.56 -2.33
CA THR A 78 -7.59 9.30 -3.76
C THR A 78 -6.32 9.72 -4.49
N PHE A 79 -5.95 8.96 -5.52
CA PHE A 79 -4.84 9.28 -6.41
C PHE A 79 -5.24 9.01 -7.87
N SER A 80 -4.50 9.60 -8.81
CA SER A 80 -4.67 9.31 -10.23
C SER A 80 -3.67 8.25 -10.67
N TRP A 81 -4.15 7.27 -11.43
CA TRP A 81 -3.32 6.22 -12.02
C TRP A 81 -3.79 5.94 -13.44
N GLU A 82 -2.94 6.24 -14.43
CA GLU A 82 -3.19 5.97 -15.86
C GLU A 82 -4.56 6.49 -16.35
N GLY A 83 -4.95 7.69 -15.91
CA GLY A 83 -6.23 8.32 -16.26
C GLY A 83 -7.42 7.88 -15.42
N LEU A 84 -7.24 6.93 -14.51
CA LEU A 84 -8.28 6.50 -13.57
C LEU A 84 -8.13 7.22 -12.23
N GLN A 85 -9.27 7.56 -11.61
CA GLN A 85 -9.33 7.97 -10.22
C GLN A 85 -9.39 6.73 -9.33
N ALA A 86 -8.40 6.58 -8.47
CA ALA A 86 -8.25 5.43 -7.57
C ALA A 86 -8.46 5.87 -6.12
N THR A 87 -9.56 5.45 -5.51
CA THR A 87 -9.95 5.82 -4.14
C THR A 87 -9.83 4.63 -3.19
N LEU A 88 -9.20 4.84 -2.04
CA LEU A 88 -9.12 3.83 -0.99
C LEU A 88 -10.49 3.57 -0.38
N VAL A 89 -10.84 2.29 -0.22
CA VAL A 89 -12.05 1.85 0.48
C VAL A 89 -11.62 1.01 1.67
N LYS A 90 -11.82 1.53 2.88
CA LYS A 90 -11.49 0.84 4.11
C LYS A 90 -12.45 -0.33 4.36
N MET A 91 -11.91 -1.51 4.63
CA MET A 91 -12.66 -2.75 4.79
C MET A 91 -12.24 -3.50 6.07
N PRO A 92 -13.17 -4.12 6.81
CA PRO A 92 -12.83 -4.95 7.97
C PRO A 92 -12.13 -6.24 7.52
N HIS A 93 -11.06 -6.67 8.20
CA HIS A 93 -10.31 -7.87 7.79
C HIS A 93 -10.03 -8.83 8.95
N VAL A 94 -9.21 -8.44 9.94
CA VAL A 94 -8.96 -9.27 11.13
C VAL A 94 -9.41 -8.55 12.38
N ILE A 95 -10.48 -9.04 12.98
CA ILE A 95 -10.93 -8.60 14.30
C ILE A 95 -10.19 -9.43 15.34
N THR A 96 -9.10 -8.89 15.89
CA THR A 96 -8.65 -9.33 17.20
C THR A 96 -9.63 -8.71 18.21
N GLY A 97 -10.02 -9.39 19.28
CA GLY A 97 -11.08 -8.89 20.19
C GLY A 97 -10.91 -7.47 20.76
N TYR A 98 -9.76 -6.81 20.51
CA TYR A 98 -9.42 -5.44 20.91
C TYR A 98 -9.22 -4.47 19.74
N SER A 99 -8.97 -4.95 18.52
CA SER A 99 -8.73 -4.11 17.34
C SER A 99 -9.14 -4.81 16.05
N ASN A 100 -9.78 -4.04 15.16
CA ASN A 100 -9.96 -4.45 13.78
C ASN A 100 -8.75 -4.01 12.97
N HIS A 101 -7.97 -4.97 12.47
CA HIS A 101 -6.95 -4.75 11.48
C HIS A 101 -7.67 -4.63 10.14
N TYR A 102 -7.73 -3.41 9.63
CA TYR A 102 -8.42 -3.11 8.39
C TYR A 102 -7.54 -3.45 7.19
N SER A 103 -8.19 -3.73 6.07
CA SER A 103 -7.59 -3.74 4.74
C SER A 103 -8.17 -2.59 3.92
N TYR A 104 -7.49 -2.24 2.84
CA TYR A 104 -7.93 -1.21 1.90
C TYR A 104 -8.12 -1.82 0.52
N GLY A 105 -9.34 -1.74 0.02
CA GLY A 105 -9.68 -1.99 -1.38
C GLY A 105 -9.47 -0.74 -2.21
N LEU A 106 -9.63 -0.88 -3.53
CA LEU A 106 -9.44 0.22 -4.47
C LEU A 106 -10.66 0.36 -5.38
N LEU A 107 -11.33 1.51 -5.28
CA LEU A 107 -12.38 1.89 -6.21
C LEU A 107 -11.77 2.71 -7.34
N LEU A 108 -11.73 2.11 -8.53
CA LEU A 108 -11.26 2.73 -9.75
C LEU A 108 -12.45 3.31 -10.52
N LYS A 109 -12.36 4.58 -10.89
CA LYS A 109 -13.37 5.27 -11.70
C LYS A 109 -12.72 5.96 -12.88
N GLU A 110 -13.36 5.83 -14.04
CA GLU A 110 -13.19 6.73 -15.17
C GLU A 110 -14.27 7.82 -15.07
N ASP A 111 -13.97 9.05 -15.49
CA ASP A 111 -14.81 10.24 -15.21
C ASP A 111 -16.30 10.05 -15.58
N ASP A 112 -16.56 9.49 -16.77
CA ASP A 112 -17.92 9.20 -17.28
C ASP A 112 -18.11 7.69 -17.58
N GLY A 113 -17.22 6.85 -17.04
CA GLY A 113 -17.11 5.44 -17.40
C GLY A 113 -17.56 4.47 -16.29
N PRO A 114 -17.38 3.16 -16.53
CA PRO A 114 -17.68 2.15 -15.53
C PRO A 114 -16.73 2.29 -14.32
N SER A 115 -17.23 1.91 -13.15
CA SER A 115 -16.40 1.76 -11.96
C SER A 115 -15.99 0.30 -11.76
N VAL A 116 -14.76 0.09 -11.31
CA VAL A 116 -14.25 -1.22 -10.92
C VAL A 116 -13.87 -1.14 -9.45
N PHE A 117 -14.41 -2.06 -8.65
CA PHE A 117 -14.01 -2.18 -7.25
C PHE A 117 -13.16 -3.43 -7.06
N ILE A 118 -11.91 -3.22 -6.65
CA ILE A 118 -10.98 -4.28 -6.28
C ILE A 118 -11.06 -4.44 -4.76
N THR A 119 -11.71 -5.52 -4.33
CA THR A 119 -11.69 -5.95 -2.92
C THR A 119 -10.37 -6.64 -2.60
N THR A 120 -9.99 -6.61 -1.33
CA THR A 120 -8.90 -7.43 -0.78
C THR A 120 -9.47 -8.29 0.33
N ASP A 121 -8.61 -8.92 1.12
CA ASP A 121 -9.04 -9.72 2.26
C ASP A 121 -9.99 -8.92 3.15
N THR A 122 -11.20 -9.43 3.34
CA THR A 122 -12.22 -8.73 4.11
C THR A 122 -13.26 -9.70 4.67
N GLN A 123 -13.93 -9.29 5.74
CA GLN A 123 -15.06 -10.00 6.33
C GLN A 123 -16.37 -9.33 5.94
N PHE A 124 -17.37 -10.16 5.62
CA PHE A 124 -18.74 -9.67 5.50
C PHE A 124 -19.30 -9.36 6.89
N GLN A 125 -19.67 -8.10 7.14
CA GLN A 125 -20.29 -7.66 8.39
C GLN A 125 -21.75 -7.27 8.16
N LEU A 126 -22.68 -8.04 8.72
CA LEU A 126 -24.10 -7.69 8.76
C LEU A 126 -24.32 -6.58 9.79
N GLY A 127 -24.93 -5.46 9.37
CA GLY A 127 -25.47 -4.45 10.28
C GLY A 127 -24.69 -3.13 10.41
N GLN A 128 -23.67 -2.89 9.59
CA GLN A 128 -23.03 -1.57 9.46
C GLN A 128 -23.45 -0.88 8.15
N CYS A 129 -24.75 -0.61 7.99
CA CYS A 129 -25.19 0.43 7.07
C CYS A 129 -25.41 1.67 7.92
N HIS A 130 -24.56 2.68 7.75
CA HIS A 130 -24.83 4.04 8.22
C HIS A 130 -25.62 4.80 7.16
#